data_AF-A0A1D2MIN8-F1
#
_entry.id   AF-A0A1D2MIN8-F1
#
_cell.length_a   1.000
_cell.length_b   1.000
_cell.length_c   1.000
_cell.angle_alpha   90.00
_cell.angle_beta   90.00
_cell.angle_gamma   90.00
#
_symmetry.space_group_name_H-M   'P 1'
#
loop_
_entity.id
_entity.type
_entity.pdbx_description
1 polymer ?
#
loop_
_entity_poly.entity_id
_entity_poly.type
_entity_poly.pdbx_seq_one_letter_code
_entity_poly.pdbx_strand_id
1 'polypeptide(L)'
;MVIWKATTFGDFYSFSQIVWGSVSGGSGGIFAGLCPEPLCECQLDSRGRMEISCENGQMTDIPTLEMNPSTEVIKIVGPREKPNFLTIGRLFKQFKRLEELYISVFHN
;
A
#
# COMPACT_ATOMS: atom_id res chain seq x y z
N MET A 1 -31.19 20.86 9.48
CA MET A 1 -30.09 21.83 9.32
C MET A 1 -28.81 21.10 9.66
N VAL A 2 -28.01 20.80 8.64
CA VAL A 2 -26.74 20.08 8.77
C VAL A 2 -25.69 21.07 9.26
N ILE A 3 -24.90 20.72 10.27
CA ILE A 3 -23.81 21.57 10.76
C ILE A 3 -22.51 20.79 10.59
N TRP A 4 -21.67 21.28 9.68
CA TRP A 4 -20.32 20.77 9.44
C TRP A 4 -19.33 21.66 10.18
N LYS A 5 -18.34 21.04 10.85
CA LYS A 5 -17.13 21.74 11.27
C LYS A 5 -15.96 21.11 10.54
N ALA A 6 -15.45 21.82 9.54
CA ALA A 6 -14.18 21.55 8.90
C ALA A 6 -13.12 22.44 9.53
N THR A 7 -12.01 21.86 9.96
CA THR A 7 -10.82 22.61 10.39
C THR A 7 -9.70 22.28 9.43
N THR A 8 -9.42 23.19 8.51
CA THR A 8 -8.34 23.07 7.52
C THR A 8 -7.03 23.57 8.11
N PHE A 9 -6.02 22.72 8.20
CA PHE A 9 -4.64 23.14 8.36
C PHE A 9 -3.75 22.16 7.58
N GLY A 10 -3.39 22.53 6.33
CA GLY A 10 -2.44 21.81 5.46
C GLY A 10 -2.77 20.33 5.20
N ASP A 11 -3.38 20.03 4.06
CA ASP A 11 -3.42 18.70 3.41
C ASP A 11 -3.94 17.49 4.22
N PHE A 12 -5.01 17.64 5.01
CA PHE A 12 -5.72 16.52 5.63
C PHE A 12 -7.25 16.68 5.58
N TYR A 13 -7.95 15.66 5.09
CA TYR A 13 -9.41 15.54 5.21
C TYR A 13 -9.76 14.74 6.47
N SER A 14 -10.46 15.35 7.42
CA SER A 14 -11.10 14.67 8.56
C SER A 14 -12.60 14.56 8.30
N PHE A 15 -13.14 13.34 8.26
CA PHE A 15 -14.58 13.10 8.13
C PHE A 15 -15.05 12.20 9.28
N SER A 16 -16.01 12.70 10.07
CA SER A 16 -16.86 11.87 10.93
C SER A 16 -18.20 11.68 10.23
N GLN A 17 -18.62 10.42 10.03
CA GLN A 17 -20.03 10.08 9.81
C GLN A 17 -20.39 8.75 10.48
N ILE A 18 -21.54 8.75 11.16
CA ILE A 18 -22.24 7.57 11.68
C ILE A 18 -23.14 7.04 10.56
N VAL A 19 -22.80 5.91 9.94
CA VAL A 19 -23.70 5.13 9.06
C VAL A 19 -23.34 3.64 9.19
N TRP A 20 -24.34 2.78 9.45
CA TRP A 20 -24.18 1.33 9.33
C TRP A 20 -24.18 0.96 7.84
N GLY A 21 -22.99 0.85 7.25
CA GLY A 21 -22.78 0.50 5.85
C GLY A 21 -21.28 0.27 5.63
N SER A 22 -20.95 -0.79 4.88
CA SER A 22 -19.60 -1.34 4.73
C SER A 22 -18.52 -0.27 4.53
N VAL A 23 -17.55 -0.25 5.45
CA VAL A 23 -16.30 0.51 5.33
C VAL A 23 -15.55 0.00 4.09
N SER A 24 -15.63 0.73 2.97
CA SER A 24 -14.61 0.67 1.94
C SER A 24 -13.37 1.36 2.53
N GLY A 25 -12.53 0.55 3.18
CA GLY A 25 -11.35 0.97 3.93
C GLY A 25 -10.39 1.78 3.08
N GLY A 26 -10.40 3.10 3.25
CA GLY A 26 -9.28 3.94 2.86
C GLY A 26 -8.15 3.73 3.86
N SER A 27 -7.13 2.96 3.46
CA SER A 27 -5.97 2.60 4.27
C SER A 27 -5.07 3.79 4.67
N GLY A 28 -5.31 4.99 4.14
CA GLY A 28 -4.40 6.15 4.26
C GLY A 28 -3.99 6.55 5.68
N GLY A 29 -4.85 6.29 6.68
CA GLY A 29 -4.53 6.59 8.09
C GLY A 29 -3.55 5.62 8.75
N ILE A 30 -3.48 4.36 8.27
CA ILE A 30 -2.66 3.31 8.87
C ILE A 30 -1.24 3.32 8.29
N PHE A 31 -1.13 3.67 7.01
CA PHE A 31 0.14 3.72 6.29
C PHE A 31 0.88 5.05 6.42
N ALA A 32 0.32 6.04 7.13
CA ALA A 32 0.94 7.35 7.39
C ALA A 32 1.44 8.07 6.12
N GLY A 33 0.75 7.89 4.99
CA GLY A 33 1.18 8.43 3.68
C GLY A 33 2.39 7.73 3.06
N LEU A 34 2.92 6.65 3.66
CA LEU A 34 4.01 5.83 3.15
C LEU A 34 3.46 4.66 2.33
N CYS A 35 2.83 5.02 1.21
CA CYS A 35 2.41 4.10 0.17
C CYS A 35 2.83 4.67 -1.19
N PRO A 36 3.57 3.91 -2.02
CA PRO A 36 4.00 4.36 -3.34
C PRO A 36 2.86 4.30 -4.36
N GLU A 37 1.85 5.15 -4.18
CA GLU A 37 0.76 5.34 -5.13
C GLU A 37 1.25 6.13 -6.36
N PRO A 38 0.74 5.85 -7.58
CA PRO A 38 -0.27 4.86 -7.95
C PRO A 38 0.33 3.48 -8.33
N LEU A 39 1.61 3.24 -8.04
CA LEU A 39 2.31 2.04 -8.49
C LEU A 39 1.93 0.81 -7.67
N CYS A 40 1.67 1.01 -6.38
CA CYS A 40 1.25 -0.02 -5.45
C CYS A 40 0.04 0.44 -4.64
N GLU A 41 -0.68 -0.53 -4.13
CA GLU A 41 -1.80 -0.36 -3.21
C GLU A 41 -1.40 -0.88 -1.83
N CYS A 42 -1.79 -0.14 -0.79
CA CYS A 42 -1.49 -0.51 0.59
C CYS A 42 -2.79 -0.81 1.34
N GLN A 43 -2.85 -1.97 1.98
CA GLN A 43 -4.03 -2.44 2.68
C GLN A 43 -3.67 -3.37 3.84
N LEU A 44 -4.66 -3.67 4.68
CA LEU A 44 -4.51 -4.75 5.63
C LEU A 44 -4.89 -6.07 4.96
N ASP A 45 -4.06 -7.10 5.12
CA ASP A 45 -4.40 -8.44 4.66
C ASP A 45 -5.53 -9.05 5.50
N SER A 46 -5.98 -10.26 5.13
CA SER A 46 -7.02 -11.00 5.87
C SER A 46 -6.68 -11.28 7.34
N ARG A 47 -5.41 -11.16 7.73
CA ARG A 47 -4.89 -11.35 9.10
C ARG A 47 -4.67 -10.01 9.82
N GLY A 48 -5.00 -8.88 9.20
CA GLY A 48 -4.80 -7.54 9.76
C GLY A 48 -3.36 -7.03 9.68
N ARG A 49 -2.51 -7.64 8.83
CA ARG A 49 -1.11 -7.24 8.64
C ARG A 49 -0.99 -6.18 7.56
N MET A 50 -0.01 -5.29 7.70
CA MET A 50 0.27 -4.27 6.69
C MET A 50 0.83 -4.93 5.42
N GLU A 51 0.06 -4.87 4.35
CA GLU A 51 0.37 -5.41 3.04
C GLU A 51 0.54 -4.29 2.02
N ILE A 52 1.60 -4.39 1.20
CA ILE A 52 1.80 -3.58 0.00
C ILE A 52 1.73 -4.51 -1.20
N SER A 53 0.80 -4.24 -2.13
CA SER A 53 0.64 -4.98 -3.39
C SER A 53 0.95 -4.10 -4.58
N CYS A 54 1.89 -4.53 -5.42
CA CYS A 54 2.26 -3.86 -6.66
C CYS A 54 1.94 -4.80 -7.84
N GLU A 55 0.79 -4.58 -8.48
CA GLU A 55 0.24 -5.46 -9.53
C GLU A 55 0.22 -4.84 -10.93
N ASN A 56 0.67 -3.58 -11.06
CA ASN A 56 0.62 -2.83 -12.32
C ASN A 56 1.49 -3.43 -13.43
N GLY A 57 2.51 -4.22 -13.05
CA GLY A 57 3.48 -4.77 -13.99
C GLY A 57 4.51 -3.73 -14.48
N GLN A 58 5.38 -4.15 -15.39
CA GLN A 58 6.44 -3.32 -15.97
C GLN A 58 7.35 -2.62 -14.94
N MET A 59 7.40 -3.12 -13.71
CA MET A 59 8.24 -2.52 -12.69
C MET A 59 9.71 -2.84 -12.96
N THR A 60 10.55 -1.82 -12.97
CA THR A 60 12.00 -1.95 -13.10
C THR A 60 12.73 -1.85 -11.76
N ASP A 61 12.11 -1.18 -10.78
CA ASP A 61 12.63 -1.01 -9.43
C ASP A 61 11.49 -1.09 -8.40
N ILE A 62 11.87 -1.40 -7.16
CA ILE A 62 10.93 -1.54 -6.04
C ILE A 62 11.07 -0.28 -5.16
N PRO A 63 10.01 0.54 -5.02
CA PRO A 63 10.07 1.84 -4.33
C PRO A 63 10.11 1.69 -2.79
N THR A 64 11.07 0.93 -2.28
CA THR A 64 11.16 0.58 -0.85
C THR A 64 11.34 1.79 0.07
N LEU A 65 11.83 2.93 -0.43
CA LEU A 65 11.98 4.18 0.33
C LEU A 65 10.63 4.87 0.63
N GLU A 66 9.62 4.60 -0.17
CA GLU A 66 8.27 5.18 -0.06
C GLU A 66 7.29 4.21 0.64
N MET A 67 7.75 3.00 0.96
CA MET A 67 6.98 1.99 1.65
C MET A 67 7.11 2.15 3.16
N ASN A 68 6.02 1.90 3.89
CA ASN A 68 6.03 1.90 5.34
C ASN A 68 7.02 0.84 5.90
N PRO A 69 8.01 1.20 6.75
CA PRO A 69 8.96 0.25 7.32
C PRO A 69 8.34 -0.83 8.23
N SER A 70 7.11 -0.60 8.68
CA SER A 70 6.32 -1.55 9.48
C SER A 70 5.54 -2.56 8.64
N THR A 71 5.68 -2.51 7.31
CA THR A 71 5.07 -3.47 6.39
C THR A 71 5.50 -4.90 6.72
N GLU A 72 4.52 -5.80 6.71
CA GLU A 72 4.66 -7.21 7.07
C GLU A 72 4.56 -8.12 5.85
N VAL A 73 3.85 -7.68 4.81
CA VAL A 73 3.66 -8.44 3.57
C VAL A 73 3.95 -7.54 2.37
N ILE A 74 4.83 -8.00 1.46
CA ILE A 74 5.08 -7.32 0.19
C ILE A 74 4.76 -8.29 -0.95
N LYS A 75 3.86 -7.88 -1.84
CA LYS A 75 3.50 -8.61 -3.06
C LYS A 75 3.87 -7.77 -4.28
N ILE A 76 4.70 -8.32 -5.15
CA ILE A 76 5.11 -7.67 -6.39
C ILE A 76 4.90 -8.67 -7.51
N VAL A 77 3.86 -8.44 -8.31
CA VAL A 77 3.39 -9.40 -9.30
C VAL A 77 3.09 -8.66 -10.59
N GLY A 78 3.68 -9.10 -11.70
CA GLY A 78 3.33 -8.55 -13.02
C GLY A 78 2.19 -9.36 -13.64
N PRO A 79 1.27 -8.77 -14.41
CA PRO A 79 0.42 -9.54 -15.32
C PRO A 79 1.25 -10.04 -16.49
N ARG A 80 0.78 -11.09 -17.16
CA ARG A 80 1.52 -11.79 -18.23
C ARG A 80 1.87 -10.89 -19.40
N GLU A 81 1.01 -9.94 -19.71
CA GLU A 81 1.18 -8.97 -20.80
C GLU A 81 2.16 -7.85 -20.42
N LYS A 82 2.41 -7.63 -19.13
CA LYS A 82 3.26 -6.57 -18.58
C LYS A 82 4.17 -7.14 -17.49
N PRO A 83 5.11 -8.04 -17.82
CA PRO A 83 5.98 -8.64 -16.83
C PRO A 83 6.86 -7.60 -16.14
N ASN A 84 7.30 -7.94 -14.93
CA ASN A 84 8.23 -7.13 -14.15
C ASN A 84 9.69 -7.39 -14.54
N PHE A 85 10.53 -6.36 -14.54
CA PHE A 85 11.95 -6.40 -14.88
C PHE A 85 12.80 -5.94 -13.69
N LEU A 86 12.61 -6.59 -12.55
CA LEU A 86 13.20 -6.17 -11.27
C LEU A 86 14.62 -6.71 -11.08
N THR A 87 15.49 -5.88 -10.52
CA THR A 87 16.78 -6.33 -9.99
C THR A 87 16.71 -6.44 -8.48
N ILE A 88 16.77 -7.66 -7.94
CA ILE A 88 16.69 -7.87 -6.49
C ILE A 88 18.04 -7.59 -5.84
N GLY A 89 18.16 -6.41 -5.24
CA GLY A 89 19.31 -5.99 -4.45
C GLY A 89 19.08 -6.11 -2.93
N ARG A 90 19.82 -5.32 -2.15
CA ARG A 90 19.70 -5.24 -0.67
C ARG A 90 18.58 -4.31 -0.22
N LEU A 91 17.42 -4.35 -0.88
CA LEU A 91 16.36 -3.36 -0.78
C LEU A 91 15.48 -3.53 0.48
N PHE A 92 15.36 -4.74 1.01
CA PHE A 92 14.40 -5.05 2.07
C PHE A 92 14.94 -4.94 3.50
N LYS A 93 16.19 -4.48 3.69
CA LYS A 93 16.84 -4.45 5.02
C LYS A 93 16.14 -3.54 6.05
N GLN A 94 15.37 -2.56 5.56
CA GLN A 94 14.65 -1.62 6.40
C GLN A 94 13.36 -2.19 6.99
N PHE A 95 12.74 -3.20 6.37
CA PHE A 95 11.49 -3.79 6.84
C PHE A 95 11.77 -4.78 7.97
N LYS A 96 11.77 -4.30 9.21
CA LYS A 96 12.05 -5.13 10.39
C LYS A 96 10.94 -6.10 10.75
N ARG A 97 9.76 -5.88 10.20
CA ARG A 97 8.55 -6.66 10.43
C ARG A 97 8.13 -7.51 9.22
N LEU A 98 8.92 -7.51 8.15
CA LEU A 98 8.58 -8.26 6.94
C LEU A 98 8.55 -9.76 7.26
N GLU A 99 7.36 -10.35 7.13
CA GLU A 99 7.10 -11.77 7.31
C GLU A 99 7.09 -12.49 5.96
N GLU A 100 6.48 -11.88 4.95
CA GLU A 100 6.22 -12.49 3.65
C GLU A 100 6.63 -11.56 2.49
N LEU A 101 7.40 -12.11 1.55
CA LEU A 101 7.80 -11.44 0.32
C LEU A 101 7.46 -12.34 -0.88
N TYR A 102 6.52 -11.89 -1.71
CA TYR A 102 6.13 -12.56 -2.94
C TYR A 102 6.57 -11.72 -4.13
N ILE A 103 7.49 -12.25 -4.93
CA ILE A 103 7.94 -11.60 -6.17
C ILE A 103 7.71 -12.56 -7.32
N SER A 104 6.88 -12.14 -8.28
CA SER A 104 6.71 -12.84 -9.55
C SER A 104 6.95 -11.93 -10.74
N VAL A 105 7.67 -12.46 -11.72
CA VAL A 105 7.89 -11.80 -13.02
C VAL A 105 6.58 -11.69 -13.78
N PHE A 106 5.73 -12.73 -13.74
CA PHE A 106 4.37 -12.75 -14.28
C PHE A 106 3.46 -13.71 -13.50
N HIS A 107 2.15 -13.47 -13.47
CA HIS A 107 1.14 -14.43 -13.01
C HIS A 107 0.15 -14.77 -14.15
N ASN A 108 -0.55 -15.90 -14.01
CA ASN A 108 -1.40 -16.49 -15.05
C ASN A 108 -2.88 -16.48 -14.66
#